data_AF-A0A5D4TT74-F1
#
_entry.id   AF-A0A5D4TT74-F1
#
_cell.length_a   1.000
_cell.length_b   1.000
_cell.length_c   1.000
_cell.angle_alpha   90.00
_cell.angle_beta   90.00
_cell.angle_gamma   90.00
#
_symmetry.space_group_name_H-M   'P 1'
#
loop_
_entity.id
_entity.type
_entity.pdbx_description
1 polymer ?
#
loop_
_entity_poly.entity_id
_entity_poly.type
_entity_poly.pdbx_seq_one_letter_code
_entity_poly.pdbx_strand_id
1 'polypeptide(L)'
;MTIKDNVKIIVGIQDDLQDSQIDRLITNVEARLKVWLMQNAGLPGIPEELMFIVEELVVNRYNKIGSEGMKSESIEGRSVTFTEDDFKPYHSILDTYIPKTETSGKVMFF
;
A
#
# COMPACT_ATOMS: atom_id res chain seq x y z
N MET A 1 11.42 6.15 -14.79
CA MET A 1 11.42 6.86 -13.49
C MET A 1 11.17 5.84 -12.40
N THR A 2 11.88 5.90 -11.28
CA THR A 2 11.65 4.95 -10.18
C THR A 2 10.50 5.42 -9.30
N ILE A 3 9.90 4.52 -8.51
CA ILE A 3 8.86 4.88 -7.52
C ILE A 3 9.39 5.94 -6.56
N LYS A 4 10.65 5.82 -6.13
CA LYS A 4 11.29 6.81 -5.27
C LYS A 4 11.31 8.21 -5.92
N ASP A 5 11.70 8.29 -7.19
CA ASP A 5 11.74 9.57 -7.91
C ASP A 5 10.35 10.21 -7.99
N ASN A 6 9.31 9.41 -8.29
CA ASN A 6 7.92 9.87 -8.34
C ASN A 6 7.46 10.38 -6.97
N VAL A 7 7.72 9.61 -5.90
CA VAL A 7 7.40 10.01 -4.53
C VAL A 7 8.04 11.36 -4.22
N LYS A 8 9.35 11.52 -4.47
CA LYS A 8 10.10 12.77 -4.21
C LYS A 8 9.48 13.96 -4.95
N ILE A 9 9.12 13.77 -6.22
CA ILE A 9 8.43 14.80 -7.02
C ILE A 9 7.09 15.19 -6.36
N ILE A 10 6.28 14.21 -5.96
CA ILE A 10 4.95 14.46 -5.39
C ILE A 10 5.04 15.17 -4.03
N VAL A 11 5.99 14.79 -3.18
CA VAL A 11 6.14 15.39 -1.84
C VAL A 11 7.02 16.64 -1.83
N GLY A 12 7.56 17.05 -2.98
CA GLY A 12 8.33 18.29 -3.13
C GLY A 12 9.77 18.22 -2.60
N ILE A 13 10.39 17.04 -2.55
CA ILE A 13 11.77 16.85 -2.10
C ILE A 13 12.72 16.94 -3.30
N GLN A 14 13.76 17.77 -3.18
CA GLN A 14 14.78 17.94 -4.21
C GLN A 14 16.16 17.40 -3.82
N ASP A 15 16.37 17.09 -2.54
CA ASP A 15 17.60 16.49 -2.02
C ASP A 15 17.43 14.99 -1.74
N ASP A 16 18.46 14.34 -1.20
CA ASP A 16 18.47 12.90 -0.92
C ASP A 16 18.39 12.58 0.58
N LEU A 17 18.05 13.55 1.42
CA LEU A 17 18.09 13.38 2.89
C LEU A 17 17.05 12.36 3.37
N GLN A 18 15.91 12.25 2.70
CA GLN A 18 14.84 11.31 3.04
C GLN A 18 14.83 10.03 2.20
N ASP A 19 15.81 9.82 1.31
CA ASP A 19 15.87 8.65 0.43
C ASP A 19 15.77 7.34 1.21
N SER A 20 16.55 7.20 2.30
CA SER A 20 16.54 6.00 3.14
C SER A 20 15.16 5.73 3.78
N GLN A 21 14.43 6.78 4.15
CA GLN A 21 13.09 6.67 4.71
C GLN A 21 12.08 6.27 3.63
N ILE A 22 12.16 6.88 2.44
CA ILE A 22 11.30 6.56 1.30
C ILE A 22 11.53 5.12 0.84
N ASP A 23 12.79 4.69 0.70
CA ASP A 23 13.14 3.31 0.33
C ASP A 23 12.59 2.29 1.33
N ARG A 24 12.64 2.63 2.64
CA ARG A 24 12.06 1.77 3.69
C ARG A 24 10.54 1.72 3.61
N LEU A 25 9.87 2.83 3.31
CA LEU A 25 8.42 2.86 3.11
C LEU A 25 8.01 2.03 1.89
N ILE A 26 8.70 2.20 0.75
CA ILE A 26 8.47 1.42 -0.48
C ILE A 26 8.60 -0.07 -0.16
N THR A 27 9.72 -0.49 0.43
CA THR A 27 9.98 -1.90 0.79
C THR A 27 8.84 -2.47 1.66
N ASN A 28 8.39 -1.71 2.65
CA ASN A 28 7.33 -2.15 3.55
C ASN A 28 5.96 -2.24 2.86
N VAL A 29 5.63 -1.29 1.98
CA VAL A 29 4.38 -1.29 1.23
C VAL A 29 4.36 -2.43 0.23
N GLU A 30 5.44 -2.62 -0.54
CA GLU A 30 5.58 -3.74 -1.47
C GLU A 30 5.45 -5.09 -0.77
N ALA A 31 6.15 -5.28 0.36
CA ALA A 31 6.07 -6.53 1.11
C ALA A 31 4.63 -6.83 1.56
N ARG A 32 3.92 -5.82 2.05
CA ARG A 32 2.51 -5.96 2.46
C ARG A 32 1.60 -6.29 1.29
N LEU A 33 1.76 -5.59 0.16
CA LEU A 33 0.95 -5.85 -1.04
C LEU A 33 1.23 -7.24 -1.61
N LYS A 34 2.49 -7.68 -1.64
CA LYS A 34 2.87 -9.05 -2.02
C LYS A 34 2.19 -10.10 -1.14
N VAL A 35 2.21 -9.90 0.17
CA VAL A 35 1.54 -10.81 1.12
C VAL A 35 0.03 -10.85 0.85
N TRP A 36 -0.60 -9.68 0.65
CA TRP A 36 -2.02 -9.60 0.35
C TRP A 36 -2.37 -10.32 -0.96
N LEU A 37 -1.61 -10.08 -2.04
CA LEU A 37 -1.81 -10.70 -3.34
C LEU A 37 -1.58 -12.22 -3.30
N MET A 38 -0.57 -12.68 -2.56
CA MET A 38 -0.33 -14.11 -2.39
C MET A 38 -1.46 -14.79 -1.62
N GLN A 39 -1.99 -14.15 -0.57
CA GLN A 39 -3.05 -14.70 0.27
C GLN A 39 -4.43 -14.71 -0.40
N ASN A 40 -4.75 -13.66 -1.16
CA ASN A 40 -6.10 -13.45 -1.71
C ASN A 40 -6.21 -13.80 -3.20
N ALA A 41 -5.16 -13.53 -3.98
CA ALA A 41 -5.13 -13.72 -5.43
C ALA A 41 -4.24 -14.89 -5.89
N GLY A 42 -3.44 -15.48 -4.99
CA GLY A 42 -2.47 -16.53 -5.35
C GLY A 42 -1.32 -16.04 -6.22
N LEU A 43 -1.07 -14.73 -6.28
CA LEU A 43 -0.03 -14.13 -7.12
C LEU A 43 1.30 -14.02 -6.36
N PRO A 44 2.42 -14.52 -6.91
CA PRO A 44 3.72 -14.51 -6.24
C PRO A 44 4.45 -13.16 -6.30
N GLY A 45 3.96 -12.22 -7.11
CA GLY A 45 4.56 -10.91 -7.32
C GLY A 45 3.49 -9.83 -7.51
N ILE A 46 3.93 -8.57 -7.51
CA ILE A 46 3.07 -7.43 -7.77
C ILE A 46 3.03 -7.23 -9.30
N PRO A 47 1.86 -7.32 -9.95
CA PRO A 47 1.69 -6.91 -11.34
C PRO A 47 2.09 -5.44 -11.56
N GLU A 48 2.64 -5.12 -12.73
CA GLU A 48 3.14 -3.77 -13.03
C GLU A 48 2.02 -2.71 -12.92
N GLU A 49 0.81 -3.08 -13.33
CA GLU A 49 -0.37 -2.24 -13.26
C GLU A 49 -0.85 -1.95 -11.83
N LEU A 50 -0.34 -2.64 -10.80
CA LEU A 50 -0.62 -2.36 -9.39
C LEU A 50 0.47 -1.51 -8.72
N MET A 51 1.55 -1.18 -9.43
CA MET A 51 2.67 -0.43 -8.84
C MET A 51 2.29 1.01 -8.43
N PHE A 52 1.26 1.60 -9.04
CA PHE A 52 0.73 2.90 -8.62
C PHE A 52 0.19 2.88 -7.18
N ILE A 53 -0.34 1.74 -6.71
CA ILE A 53 -0.82 1.57 -5.33
C ILE A 53 0.36 1.72 -4.36
N VAL A 54 1.53 1.19 -4.73
CA VAL A 54 2.74 1.32 -3.91
C VAL A 54 3.15 2.78 -3.81
N GLU A 55 3.19 3.49 -4.93
CA GLU A 55 3.53 4.91 -4.99
C GLU A 55 2.60 5.77 -4.12
N GLU A 56 1.29 5.67 -4.33
CA GLU A 56 0.30 6.47 -3.60
C GLU A 56 0.32 6.20 -2.09
N LEU A 57 0.47 4.93 -1.69
CA LEU A 57 0.56 4.56 -0.27
C LEU A 57 1.83 5.07 0.38
N VAL A 58 2.96 5.08 -0.34
CA VAL A 58 4.21 5.63 0.16
C VAL A 58 4.07 7.13 0.37
N VAL A 59 3.48 7.86 -0.59
CA VAL A 59 3.18 9.29 -0.45
C VAL A 59 2.30 9.55 0.77
N ASN A 60 1.20 8.80 0.92
CA ASN A 60 0.29 8.98 2.04
C ASN A 60 0.98 8.72 3.40
N ARG A 61 1.75 7.63 3.51
CA ARG A 61 2.49 7.31 4.75
C ARG A 61 3.58 8.33 5.06
N TYR A 62 4.30 8.81 4.05
CA TYR A 62 5.31 9.85 4.23
C TYR A 62 4.67 11.13 4.81
N ASN A 63 3.58 11.59 4.20
CA ASN A 63 2.84 12.77 4.65
C ASN A 63 2.24 12.58 6.05
N LYS A 64 1.74 11.37 6.37
CA LYS A 64 1.22 11.03 7.69
C LYS A 64 2.30 11.11 8.76
N ILE A 65 3.49 10.56 8.53
CA ILE A 65 4.62 10.65 9.47
C ILE A 65 5.02 12.11 9.72
N GLY A 66 5.13 12.93 8.66
CA GLY A 66 5.42 14.36 8.80
C GLY A 66 4.33 15.11 9.58
N SER A 67 3.06 14.80 9.32
CA SER A 67 1.92 15.40 10.00
C SER A 67 1.78 14.95 11.46
N GLU A 68 2.14 13.71 11.78
CA GLU A 68 2.14 13.18 13.14
C GLU A 68 3.19 13.88 14.01
N GLY A 69 4.38 14.19 13.47
CA GLY A 69 5.39 15.01 14.16
C GLY A 69 4.83 16.39 14.55
N MET A 70 4.18 17.07 13.61
CA MET A 70 3.54 18.37 13.84
C MET A 70 2.36 18.31 14.82
N LYS A 71 1.54 17.24 14.76
CA LYS A 71 0.41 17.03 15.68
C LYS A 71 0.86 16.64 17.09
N SER A 72 1.96 15.91 17.22
CA SER A 72 2.54 15.49 18.51
C SER A 72 3.03 16.70 19.31
N GLU A 73 3.53 17.75 18.65
CA GLU A 73 3.83 19.04 19.30
C GLU A 73 2.57 19.79 19.78
N SER A 74 1.39 19.50 19.22
CA SER A 74 0.13 20.18 19.57
C SER A 74 -0.79 19.40 20.53
N ILE A 75 -0.60 18.10 20.73
CA ILE A 75 -1.51 17.27 21.55
C ILE A 75 -0.73 16.27 22.40
N GLU A 76 -0.45 16.63 23.65
CA GLU A 76 -0.16 15.66 24.72
C GLU A 76 -1.39 14.74 24.91
N GLY A 77 -1.21 13.44 24.65
CA GLY A 77 -2.05 12.42 25.29
C GLY A 77 -3.26 11.88 24.53
N ARG A 78 -3.08 11.41 23.28
CA ARG A 78 -4.05 10.46 22.70
C ARG A 78 -3.37 9.38 21.89
N SER A 79 -3.29 8.18 22.46
CA SER A 79 -2.82 6.95 21.81
C SER A 79 -3.64 6.68 20.55
N VAL A 80 -3.01 6.79 19.38
CA VAL A 80 -3.63 6.45 18.10
C VAL A 80 -3.51 4.94 17.89
N THR A 81 -4.64 4.26 17.79
CA THR A 81 -4.71 2.82 17.50
C THR A 81 -4.31 2.61 16.03
N PHE A 82 -3.08 2.14 15.79
CA PHE A 82 -2.49 1.89 14.46
C PHE A 82 -3.03 0.63 13.78
N THR A 83 -4.32 0.59 13.45
CA THR A 83 -4.91 -0.46 12.59
C THR A 83 -5.86 0.16 11.56
N GLU A 84 -5.36 1.12 10.77
CA GLU A 84 -6.01 1.47 9.51
C GLU A 84 -5.56 0.46 8.44
N ASP A 85 -6.52 -0.16 7.75
CA ASP A 85 -6.25 -0.96 6.55
C ASP A 85 -5.92 -0.01 5.40
N ASP A 86 -4.62 0.19 5.18
CA ASP A 86 -4.10 1.08 4.13
C ASP A 86 -4.57 0.67 2.72
N PHE A 87 -4.94 -0.60 2.50
CA PHE A 87 -5.39 -1.06 1.18
C PHE A 87 -6.88 -0.79 0.91
N LYS A 88 -7.61 -0.29 1.91
CA LYS A 88 -9.06 -0.08 1.80
C LYS A 88 -9.53 0.70 0.57
N PRO A 89 -8.87 1.80 0.14
CA PRO A 89 -9.25 2.53 -1.06
C PRO A 89 -9.08 1.72 -2.35
N TYR A 90 -8.24 0.68 -2.33
CA TYR A 90 -7.83 -0.10 -3.50
C TYR A 90 -8.54 -1.45 -3.62
N HIS A 91 -9.35 -1.85 -2.62
CA HIS A 91 -10.05 -3.15 -2.65
C HIS A 91 -10.86 -3.37 -3.93
N SER A 92 -11.54 -2.35 -4.47
CA SER A 92 -12.29 -2.49 -5.72
C SER A 92 -11.44 -2.93 -6.92
N ILE A 93 -10.15 -2.59 -6.93
CA ILE A 93 -9.17 -2.98 -7.95
C ILE A 93 -8.55 -4.32 -7.58
N LEU A 94 -8.09 -4.45 -6.33
CA LEU A 94 -7.41 -5.65 -5.83
C LEU A 94 -8.32 -6.88 -5.87
N ASP A 95 -9.62 -6.72 -5.60
CA ASP A 95 -10.62 -7.79 -5.68
C ASP A 95 -10.78 -8.36 -7.09
N THR A 96 -10.41 -7.61 -8.14
CA THR A 96 -10.44 -8.12 -9.52
C THR A 96 -9.39 -9.21 -9.79
N TYR A 97 -8.35 -9.27 -8.95
CA TYR A 97 -7.31 -10.30 -9.01
C TYR A 97 -7.66 -11.55 -8.20
N ILE A 98 -8.69 -11.50 -7.36
CA ILE A 98 -9.13 -12.66 -6.58
C ILE A 98 -9.78 -13.65 -7.55
N PRO A 99 -9.28 -14.90 -7.65
CA PRO A 99 -9.88 -15.90 -8.50
C PRO A 99 -11.30 -16.17 -8.04
N LYS A 100 -12.27 -15.91 -8.91
CA LYS A 100 -13.66 -16.30 -8.67
C LYS A 100 -13.68 -17.82 -8.69
N THR A 101 -13.96 -18.44 -7.54
CA THR A 101 -14.32 -19.85 -7.53
C THR A 101 -15.65 -19.97 -8.27
N GLU A 102 -15.60 -20.34 -9.56
CA GLU A 102 -16.76 -20.95 -10.16
C GLU A 102 -16.97 -22.26 -9.39
N THR A 103 -17.88 -22.24 -8.43
CA THR A 103 -18.58 -23.44 -8.02
C THR A 103 -19.30 -23.94 -9.26
N SER A 104 -18.56 -24.69 -10.10
CA SER A 104 -19.12 -25.57 -11.11
C SER A 104 -19.95 -26.59 -10.34
N GLY A 105 -21.19 -26.22 -10.03
CA GLY A 105 -22.16 -27.10 -9.42
C GLY A 105 -22.24 -28.32 -10.31
N LYS A 106 -21.69 -29.44 -9.87
CA LYS A 106 -21.92 -30.73 -10.50
C LYS A 106 -23.42 -30.98 -10.42
N VAL A 107 -24.14 -30.65 -11.49
CA VAL A 107 -25.52 -31.08 -11.68
C VAL A 107 -25.44 -32.59 -11.88
N MET A 108 -25.67 -33.34 -10.80
CA MET A 108 -25.84 -34.78 -10.86
C MET A 108 -27.23 -35.01 -11.45
N PHE A 109 -27.29 -35.48 -12.70
CA PHE A 109 -28.53 -36.03 -13.26
C PHE A 109 -28.75 -37.40 -12.62
N PHE A 110 -29.88 -37.57 -11.94
CA PHE A 110 -30.38 -38.83 -11.39
C PHE A 110 -31.25 -39.55 -12.42
#